data_AF-A0A2R2WZ30-F1
#
_entry.id   AF-A0A2R2WZ30-F1
#
_cell.length_a   1.000
_cell.length_b   1.000
_cell.length_c   1.000
_cell.angle_alpha   90.00
_cell.angle_beta   90.00
_cell.angle_gamma   90.00
#
_symmetry.space_group_name_H-M   'P 1'
#
loop_
_entity.id
_entity.type
_entity.pdbx_description
1 polymer ?
#
loop_
_entity_poly.entity_id
_entity_poly.type
_entity_poly.pdbx_seq_one_letter_code
_entity_poly.pdbx_strand_id
1 'polypeptide(L)'
;PMYFLLQNFALLEISFTSACIPRYLYNIATGDRSITYNICVIQVFFTDVFGVTEFFLLAVMSFDRFVAICKPLHYVTIMSSKVCKRLVLCCWTAGLLIIFPPLTLFINLKFCDSNVIDYF
;
A
#
# COMPACT_ATOMS: atom_id res chain seq x y z
N PRO A 1 -15.53 -13.24 -8.28
CA PRO A 1 -14.79 -12.65 -7.12
C PRO A 1 -13.32 -12.37 -7.45
N MET A 2 -12.65 -13.28 -8.17
CA MET A 2 -11.29 -13.09 -8.69
C MET A 2 -11.10 -11.79 -9.49
N TYR A 3 -11.97 -11.50 -10.47
CA TYR A 3 -11.90 -10.25 -11.25
C TYR A 3 -12.06 -8.98 -10.40
N PHE A 4 -12.86 -9.03 -9.33
CA PHE A 4 -13.03 -7.90 -8.42
C PHE A 4 -11.75 -7.63 -7.62
N LEU A 5 -11.10 -8.68 -7.10
CA LEU A 5 -9.79 -8.55 -6.43
C LEU A 5 -8.72 -8.02 -7.38
N LEU A 6 -8.69 -8.55 -8.61
CA LEU A 6 -7.73 -8.15 -9.63
C LEU A 6 -7.90 -6.67 -10.02
N GLN A 7 -9.14 -6.20 -10.15
CA GLN A 7 -9.40 -4.79 -10.42
C GLN A 7 -8.95 -3.88 -9.26
N ASN A 8 -9.19 -4.28 -8.01
CA ASN A 8 -8.72 -3.53 -6.85
C ASN A 8 -7.19 -3.52 -6.76
N PHE A 9 -6.55 -4.66 -7.05
CA PHE A 9 -5.09 -4.78 -7.12
C PHE A 9 -4.50 -3.85 -8.19
N ALA A 10 -5.05 -3.86 -9.41
CA ALA A 10 -4.58 -2.99 -10.48
C ALA A 10 -4.74 -1.50 -10.15
N LEU A 11 -5.84 -1.11 -9.51
CA LEU A 11 -6.04 0.27 -9.05
C LEU A 11 -5.01 0.68 -7.98
N LEU A 12 -4.66 -0.24 -7.09
CA LEU A 12 -3.63 -0.01 -6.07
C LEU A 12 -2.25 0.12 -6.67
N GLU A 13 -1.87 -0.74 -7.61
CA GLU A 13 -0.58 -0.63 -8.31
C GLU A 13 -0.47 0.69 -9.09
N ILE A 14 -1.54 1.10 -9.79
CA ILE A 14 -1.56 2.39 -10.50
C ILE A 14 -1.41 3.55 -9.50
N SER A 15 -2.05 3.46 -8.34
CA SER A 15 -1.94 4.51 -7.31
C SER A 15 -0.54 4.56 -6.69
N PHE A 16 0.05 3.40 -6.41
CA PHE A 16 1.40 3.26 -5.88
C PHE A 16 2.45 3.80 -6.86
N THR A 17 2.38 3.37 -8.12
CA THR A 17 3.29 3.84 -9.17
C THR A 17 3.10 5.34 -9.44
N SER A 18 1.86 5.83 -9.49
CA SER A 18 1.58 7.26 -9.64
C SER A 18 2.05 8.10 -8.46
N ALA A 19 2.18 7.55 -7.25
CA ALA A 19 2.71 8.27 -6.09
C ALA A 19 4.25 8.36 -6.13
N CYS A 20 4.92 7.31 -6.61
CA CYS A 20 6.38 7.23 -6.66
C CYS A 20 6.97 7.91 -7.91
N ILE A 21 6.47 7.53 -9.10
CA ILE A 21 7.04 7.89 -10.41
C ILE A 21 7.21 9.41 -10.63
N PRO A 22 6.20 10.28 -10.40
CA PRO A 22 6.36 11.71 -10.70
C PRO A 22 7.45 12.36 -9.84
N ARG A 23 7.67 11.87 -8.62
CA ARG A 23 8.74 12.39 -7.77
C ARG A 23 10.12 11.91 -8.19
N TYR A 24 10.25 10.63 -8.53
CA TYR A 24 11.50 10.13 -9.11
C TYR A 24 11.86 10.87 -10.42
N LEU A 25 10.88 11.08 -11.30
CA LEU A 25 11.07 11.84 -12.54
C LEU A 25 11.48 13.29 -12.28
N TYR A 26 10.83 13.97 -11.32
CA TYR A 26 11.19 15.33 -10.95
C TYR A 26 12.62 15.44 -10.43
N ASN A 27 13.05 14.50 -9.58
CA ASN A 27 14.39 14.48 -9.00
C ASN A 27 15.46 14.28 -10.09
N ILE A 28 15.19 13.42 -11.09
CA ILE A 28 16.10 13.18 -12.21
C ILE A 28 16.15 14.39 -13.16
N ALA A 29 15.01 14.99 -13.47
CA ALA A 29 14.91 16.08 -14.44
C ALA A 29 15.51 17.40 -13.93
N THR A 30 15.32 17.71 -12.65
CA THR A 30 15.73 19.01 -12.07
C THR A 30 17.11 18.91 -11.42
N GLY A 31 17.57 17.71 -11.07
CA GLY A 31 18.78 17.49 -10.26
C GLY A 31 18.64 17.95 -8.80
N ASP A 32 17.52 18.61 -8.46
CA ASP A 32 17.18 19.08 -7.14
C ASP A 32 16.55 17.95 -6.32
N ARG A 33 17.29 17.47 -5.33
CA ARG A 33 16.91 16.35 -4.45
C ARG A 33 16.28 16.81 -3.16
N SER A 34 16.10 18.12 -2.99
CA SER A 34 15.54 18.70 -1.78
C SER A 34 14.03 18.47 -1.71
N ILE A 35 13.60 17.70 -0.70
CA ILE A 35 12.19 17.53 -0.34
C ILE A 35 12.01 18.03 1.09
N THR A 36 10.98 18.83 1.31
CA THR A 36 10.58 19.24 2.66
C THR A 36 10.20 18.02 3.48
N TYR A 37 10.68 17.94 4.73
CA TYR A 37 10.40 16.87 5.67
C TYR A 37 8.93 16.38 5.64
N ASN A 38 7.96 17.29 5.71
CA ASN A 38 6.53 16.95 5.69
C ASN A 38 6.09 16.21 4.42
N ILE A 39 6.61 16.62 3.25
CA ILE A 39 6.26 16.01 1.97
C ILE A 39 6.88 14.61 1.87
N CYS A 40 8.11 14.43 2.36
CA CYS A 40 8.78 13.13 2.43
C CYS A 40 7.98 12.15 3.31
N VAL A 41 7.60 12.58 4.52
CA VAL A 41 6.81 11.76 5.46
C VAL A 41 5.47 11.35 4.84
N ILE A 42 4.76 12.29 4.20
CA ILE A 42 3.49 12.00 3.52
C ILE A 42 3.70 11.00 2.38
N GLN A 43 4.73 11.19 1.56
CA GLN A 43 5.02 10.32 0.43
C GLN A 43 5.35 8.90 0.88
N VAL A 44 6.27 8.75 1.83
CA VAL A 44 6.64 7.44 2.41
C VAL A 44 5.43 6.76 3.04
N PHE A 45 4.61 7.50 3.80
CA PHE A 45 3.38 6.98 4.39
C PHE A 45 2.43 6.39 3.34
N PHE A 46 2.12 7.13 2.28
CA PHE A 46 1.23 6.64 1.23
C PHE A 46 1.83 5.44 0.50
N THR A 47 3.10 5.52 0.11
CA THR A 47 3.82 4.43 -0.56
C THR A 47 3.80 3.15 0.28
N ASP A 48 4.11 3.23 1.56
CA ASP A 48 4.13 2.06 2.44
C ASP A 48 2.71 1.51 2.69
N VAL A 49 1.70 2.37 2.90
CA VAL A 49 0.30 1.91 3.06
C VAL A 49 -0.18 1.18 1.82
N PHE A 50 0.07 1.72 0.63
CA PHE A 50 -0.30 1.07 -0.63
C PHE A 50 0.45 -0.26 -0.82
N GLY A 51 1.76 -0.28 -0.57
CA GLY A 51 2.57 -1.50 -0.68
C GLY A 51 2.12 -2.61 0.28
N VAL A 52 1.91 -2.29 1.56
CA VAL A 52 1.42 -3.28 2.54
C VAL A 52 0.03 -3.81 2.16
N THR A 53 -0.86 -2.93 1.69
CA THR A 53 -2.20 -3.33 1.24
C THR A 53 -2.13 -4.25 0.01
N GLU A 54 -1.20 -4.00 -0.90
CA GLU A 54 -0.92 -4.84 -2.07
C GLU A 54 -0.47 -6.25 -1.65
N PHE A 55 0.49 -6.36 -0.72
CA PHE A 55 0.95 -7.66 -0.20
C PHE A 55 -0.19 -8.46 0.42
N PHE A 56 -1.07 -7.81 1.20
CA PHE A 56 -2.24 -8.49 1.75
C PHE A 56 -3.22 -8.95 0.69
N LEU A 57 -3.46 -8.16 -0.37
CA LEU A 57 -4.32 -8.56 -1.47
C LEU A 57 -3.74 -9.72 -2.28
N LEU A 58 -2.42 -9.73 -2.52
CA LEU A 58 -1.73 -10.87 -3.13
C LEU A 58 -1.91 -12.14 -2.30
N ALA A 59 -1.80 -12.04 -0.96
CA ALA A 59 -2.06 -13.16 -0.07
C ALA A 59 -3.52 -13.65 -0.12
N VAL A 60 -4.49 -12.73 -0.22
CA VAL A 60 -5.90 -13.09 -0.40
C VAL A 60 -6.14 -13.76 -1.75
N MET A 61 -5.49 -13.30 -2.82
CA MET A 61 -5.60 -13.92 -4.16
C MET A 61 -4.95 -15.30 -4.22
N SER A 62 -3.83 -15.53 -3.51
CA SER A 62 -3.25 -16.87 -3.40
C SER A 62 -4.13 -17.81 -2.56
N PHE A 63 -4.75 -17.28 -1.49
CA PHE A 63 -5.72 -18.01 -0.69
C PHE A 63 -6.99 -18.36 -1.48
N ASP A 64 -7.49 -17.45 -2.30
CA ASP A 64 -8.61 -17.70 -3.23
C ASP A 64 -8.34 -18.93 -4.10
N ARG A 65 -7.16 -18.97 -4.74
CA ARG A 65 -6.73 -20.09 -5.58
C ARG A 65 -6.58 -21.39 -4.80
N PHE A 66 -6.05 -21.31 -3.58
CA PHE A 66 -5.91 -22.48 -2.70
C PHE A 66 -7.28 -23.09 -2.35
N VAL A 67 -8.24 -22.26 -1.94
CA VAL A 67 -9.60 -22.72 -1.58
C VAL A 67 -10.34 -23.27 -2.78
N ALA A 68 -10.18 -22.66 -3.96
CA ALA A 68 -10.78 -23.17 -5.20
C ALA A 68 -10.32 -24.60 -5.54
N ILE A 69 -9.04 -24.93 -5.26
CA ILE A 69 -8.47 -26.26 -5.51
C ILE A 69 -8.89 -27.26 -4.42
N CYS A 70 -8.75 -26.89 -3.14
CA CYS A 70 -8.97 -27.83 -2.05
C CYS A 70 -10.45 -28.05 -1.71
N LYS A 71 -11.35 -27.10 -2.01
CA LYS A 71 -12.77 -27.13 -1.63
C LYS A 71 -13.69 -26.50 -2.69
N PRO A 72 -13.80 -27.08 -3.91
CA PRO A 72 -14.58 -26.50 -5.00
C PRO A 72 -16.08 -26.32 -4.68
N LEU A 73 -16.68 -27.25 -3.91
CA LEU A 73 -18.11 -27.22 -3.59
C LEU A 73 -18.50 -26.11 -2.58
N HIS A 74 -17.56 -25.71 -1.71
CA HIS A 74 -17.76 -24.65 -0.71
C HIS A 74 -17.22 -23.29 -1.16
N TYR A 75 -16.57 -23.22 -2.32
CA TYR A 75 -15.94 -22.02 -2.84
C TYR A 75 -16.94 -20.87 -2.98
N VAL A 76 -18.12 -21.12 -3.56
CA VAL A 76 -19.11 -20.07 -3.84
C VAL A 76 -19.68 -19.44 -2.55
N THR A 77 -19.74 -20.23 -1.47
CA THR A 77 -20.21 -19.80 -0.15
C THR A 77 -19.16 -19.01 0.60
N ILE A 78 -17.88 -19.38 0.46
CA ILE A 78 -16.74 -18.70 1.12
C ILE A 78 -16.37 -17.41 0.37
N MET A 79 -16.37 -17.44 -0.96
CA MET A 79 -15.85 -16.38 -1.84
C MET A 79 -16.98 -15.56 -2.49
N SER A 80 -17.88 -15.05 -1.65
CA SER A 80 -18.96 -14.13 -2.07
C SER A 80 -18.45 -12.69 -2.23
N SER A 81 -19.11 -11.89 -3.08
CA SER A 81 -18.81 -10.45 -3.26
C SER A 81 -18.80 -9.67 -1.92
N LYS A 82 -19.66 -10.04 -0.97
CA LYS A 82 -19.70 -9.43 0.37
C LYS A 82 -18.44 -9.73 1.18
N VAL A 83 -17.97 -10.98 1.15
CA VAL A 83 -16.75 -11.41 1.84
C VAL A 83 -15.53 -10.75 1.19
N CYS A 84 -15.51 -10.67 -0.13
CA CYS A 84 -14.47 -10.01 -0.89
C CYS A 84 -14.33 -8.53 -0.51
N LYS A 85 -15.44 -7.78 -0.41
CA LYS A 85 -15.43 -6.38 0.07
C LYS A 85 -14.94 -6.27 1.51
N ARG A 86 -15.36 -7.19 2.39
CA ARG A 86 -14.91 -7.21 3.80
C ARG A 86 -13.41 -7.51 3.89
N LEU A 87 -12.88 -8.44 3.08
CA LEU A 87 -11.45 -8.75 3.02
C LEU A 87 -10.66 -7.53 2.56
N VAL A 88 -11.08 -6.85 1.49
CA VAL A 88 -10.44 -5.60 1.03
C VAL A 88 -10.40 -4.57 2.16
N LEU A 89 -11.55 -4.31 2.82
CA LEU A 89 -11.60 -3.40 3.98
C LEU A 89 -10.64 -3.83 5.09
N CYS A 90 -10.58 -5.12 5.41
CA CYS A 90 -9.64 -5.66 6.39
C CYS A 90 -8.17 -5.42 5.98
N CYS A 91 -7.81 -5.64 4.71
CA CYS A 91 -6.46 -5.37 4.19
C CYS A 91 -6.08 -3.90 4.37
N TRP A 92 -7.00 -2.97 4.04
CA TRP A 92 -6.80 -1.54 4.24
C TRP A 92 -6.63 -1.17 5.72
N THR A 93 -7.50 -1.69 6.60
CA THR A 93 -7.39 -1.42 8.05
C THR A 93 -6.12 -2.01 8.66
N ALA A 94 -5.71 -3.21 8.22
CA ALA A 94 -4.50 -3.86 8.69
C ALA A 94 -3.24 -3.11 8.22
N GLY A 95 -3.21 -2.67 6.97
CA GLY A 95 -2.15 -1.83 6.43
C GLY A 95 -2.00 -0.54 7.24
N LEU A 96 -3.11 0.17 7.48
CA LEU A 96 -3.09 1.37 8.32
C LEU A 96 -2.58 1.09 9.73
N LEU A 97 -3.06 0.02 10.38
CA LEU A 97 -2.67 -0.32 11.75
C LEU A 97 -1.17 -0.67 11.87
N ILE A 98 -0.57 -1.27 10.84
CA ILE A 98 0.84 -1.65 10.81
C ILE A 98 1.73 -0.43 10.57
N ILE A 99 1.29 0.51 9.74
CA ILE A 99 2.08 1.69 9.33
C ILE A 99 1.97 2.81 10.36
N PHE A 100 0.86 2.93 11.08
CA PHE A 100 0.62 4.02 12.00
C PHE A 100 1.64 4.12 13.16
N PRO A 101 2.05 3.00 13.81
CA PRO A 101 3.09 3.03 14.83
C PRO A 101 4.46 3.51 14.34
N PRO A 102 5.06 2.96 13.25
CA PRO A 102 6.34 3.45 12.74
C PRO A 102 6.23 4.90 12.25
N LEU A 103 5.11 5.32 11.65
CA LEU A 103 4.90 6.72 11.27
C LEU A 103 4.94 7.65 12.48
N THR A 104 4.24 7.29 13.56
CA THR A 104 4.18 8.09 14.78
C THR A 104 5.57 8.20 15.41
N LEU A 105 6.35 7.13 15.42
CA LEU A 105 7.75 7.15 15.85
C LEU A 105 8.61 8.03 14.96
N PHE A 106 8.44 7.96 13.64
CA PHE A 106 9.18 8.78 12.66
C PHE A 106 8.92 10.28 12.84
N ILE A 107 7.68 10.69 13.07
CA ILE A 107 7.31 12.10 13.30
C ILE A 107 7.85 12.62 14.63
N ASN A 108 7.94 11.76 15.65
CA ASN A 108 8.46 12.14 16.97
C ASN A 108 10.00 12.22 17.03
N LEU A 109 10.71 11.79 15.98
CA LEU A 109 12.15 12.04 15.85
C LEU A 109 12.36 13.52 15.53
N LYS A 110 12.72 14.30 16.54
CA LYS A 110 13.22 15.68 16.36
C LYS A 110 14.53 15.65 15.59
N PHE A 111 14.49 15.95 14.30
CA PHE A 111 15.69 16.28 13.54
C PHE A 111 16.21 17.65 14.01
N CYS A 112 17.24 17.64 14.86
CA CYS A 112 18.03 18.81 15.19
C CYS A 112 18.97 19.10 14.01
N ASP A 113 18.46 19.84 13.03
CA ASP A 113 19.15 20.86 12.23
C ASP A 113 18.41 21.03 10.88
N SER A 114 17.78 22.18 10.72
CA SER A 114 17.22 22.73 9.46
C SER A 114 16.10 21.99 8.69
N ASN A 115 15.54 20.87 9.14
CA ASN A 115 14.38 20.22 8.47
C ASN A 115 14.61 19.85 6.99
N VAL A 116 15.88 19.80 6.55
CA VAL A 116 16.29 19.35 5.22
C VAL A 116 16.78 17.91 5.37
N ILE A 117 16.00 16.97 4.85
CA ILE A 117 16.45 15.58 4.73
C ILE A 117 17.16 15.45 3.38
N ASP A 118 18.49 15.42 3.39
CA ASP A 118 19.30 14.93 2.26
C ASP A 118 19.20 13.40 2.23
N TYR A 119 18.18 12.87 1.55
CA TYR A 119 18.08 11.44 1.24
C TYR A 119 17.95 11.25 -0.27
N PHE A 120 19.05 11.51 -0.99
CA PHE A 120 19.74 10.59 -1.93
C PHE A 120 20.86 11.30 -2.66
#